data_AF-A0A934E926-F1
#
_entry.id   AF-A0A934E926-F1
#
_cell.length_a   1.000
_cell.length_b   1.000
_cell.length_c   1.000
_cell.angle_alpha   90.00
_cell.angle_beta   90.00
_cell.angle_gamma   90.00
#
_symmetry.space_group_name_H-M   'P 1'
#
loop_
_entity.id
_entity.type
_entity.pdbx_description
1 polymer ?
#
loop_
_entity_poly.entity_id
_entity_poly.type
_entity_poly.pdbx_seq_one_letter_code
_entity_poly.pdbx_strand_id
1 'polypeptide(L)'
;GCIVWGGHLGLAPADDIIIQVEAPLAFESFDKIIVSIMAKKVASGDTHLVLDIPVGQTLKIQHFKDAETIAKKFTFLAKKFHIDVAIDINETRESAGRGIGPTLEARDVLQVLEQHKDRPLALEAKALRLAGKLLSLCFADTPGKEDLAGEEVAREMLVSGKALAKMREIIKAQGGDPAVHCDQLIPGKYRREARAQHAGKINRLNNQQITVICRILGCPTDKKAGMYLNRKLDERVDKGDILCTLYSSDPYRLREAVETMKNIPVYSIE
;
A
#
# COMPACT_ATOMS: atom_id res chain seq x y z
N GLY A 1 19.11 -4.30 -3.62
CA GLY A 1 18.14 -3.82 -2.61
C GLY A 1 17.52 -5.01 -1.91
N CYS A 2 16.67 -4.76 -0.93
CA CYS A 2 15.95 -5.78 -0.17
C CYS A 2 14.60 -5.23 0.28
N ILE A 3 13.65 -6.13 0.60
CA ILE A 3 12.38 -5.81 1.24
C ILE A 3 12.31 -6.63 2.52
N VAL A 4 12.51 -5.99 3.68
CA VAL A 4 12.72 -6.69 4.96
C VAL A 4 11.84 -6.11 6.05
N TRP A 5 11.48 -6.96 7.02
CA TRP A 5 10.75 -6.52 8.20
C TRP A 5 11.69 -5.91 9.23
N GLY A 6 11.54 -4.61 9.51
CA GLY A 6 12.44 -3.83 10.36
C GLY A 6 12.52 -4.28 11.83
N GLY A 7 11.42 -4.82 12.39
CA GLY A 7 11.34 -5.19 13.81
C GLY A 7 12.29 -6.33 14.24
N HIS A 8 12.88 -7.06 13.29
CA HIS A 8 13.87 -8.09 13.57
C HIS A 8 15.32 -7.64 13.36
N LEU A 9 15.54 -6.42 12.88
CA LEU A 9 16.88 -5.90 12.57
C LEU A 9 17.49 -5.12 13.74
N GLY A 10 16.73 -4.89 14.82
CA GLY A 10 17.17 -4.05 15.94
C GLY A 10 17.37 -2.59 15.55
N LEU A 11 16.73 -2.13 14.47
CA LEU A 11 16.79 -0.74 14.02
C LEU A 11 15.86 0.10 14.90
N ALA A 12 16.44 0.90 15.79
CA ALA A 12 15.74 1.71 16.79
C ALA A 12 14.91 0.87 17.79
N PRO A 13 15.55 0.04 18.66
CA PRO A 13 14.85 -0.91 19.53
C PRO A 13 13.92 -0.25 20.56
N ALA A 14 14.24 0.99 20.97
CA ALA A 14 13.35 1.76 21.84
C ALA A 14 12.01 2.07 21.17
N ASP A 15 11.99 2.24 19.84
CA ASP A 15 10.77 2.50 19.09
C ASP A 15 9.83 1.29 19.10
N ASP A 16 10.37 0.09 18.89
CA ASP A 16 9.61 -1.15 18.90
C ASP A 16 8.92 -1.40 20.26
N ILE A 17 9.62 -1.10 21.36
CA ILE A 17 9.06 -1.20 22.72
C ILE A 17 7.90 -0.21 22.90
N ILE A 18 8.08 1.04 22.46
CA ILE A 18 7.02 2.06 22.60
C ILE A 18 5.79 1.67 21.77
N ILE A 19 5.97 1.17 20.54
CA ILE A 19 4.87 0.71 19.68
C ILE A 19 4.05 -0.41 20.36
N GLN A 20 4.69 -1.33 21.09
CA GLN A 20 3.98 -2.40 21.80
C GLN A 20 3.04 -1.88 22.90
N VAL A 21 3.36 -0.73 23.51
CA VAL A 21 2.53 -0.08 24.54
C VAL A 21 1.45 0.80 23.90
N GLU A 22 1.78 1.52 22.82
CA GLU A 22 0.88 2.47 22.16
C GLU A 22 -0.22 1.78 21.33
N ALA A 23 0.11 0.71 20.61
CA ALA A 23 -0.82 0.06 19.69
C ALA A 23 -2.13 -0.42 20.35
N PRO A 24 -2.11 -1.04 21.55
CA PRO A 24 -3.33 -1.39 22.28
C PRO A 24 -4.13 -0.19 22.77
N LEU A 25 -3.49 0.96 23.00
CA LEU A 25 -4.11 2.17 23.51
C LEU A 25 -4.74 3.04 22.41
N ALA A 26 -4.56 2.66 21.15
CA ALA A 26 -4.96 3.47 19.98
C ALA A 26 -4.45 4.92 20.06
N PHE A 27 -3.32 5.13 20.74
CA PHE A 27 -2.73 6.44 20.98
C PHE A 27 -1.41 6.53 20.21
N GLU A 28 -1.39 7.34 19.16
CA GLU A 28 -0.18 7.57 18.38
C GLU A 28 -0.16 9.02 17.87
N SER A 29 0.74 9.83 18.43
CA SER A 29 0.90 11.22 18.00
C SER A 29 1.65 11.31 16.66
N PHE A 30 1.38 12.36 15.88
CA PHE A 30 2.13 12.63 14.65
C PHE A 30 3.63 12.80 14.89
N ASP A 31 4.01 13.40 16.02
CA ASP A 31 5.41 13.57 16.38
C ASP A 31 6.11 12.23 16.61
N LYS A 32 5.43 11.30 17.29
CA LYS A 32 5.96 9.95 17.51
C LYS A 32 6.12 9.18 16.20
N ILE A 33 5.17 9.29 15.27
CA ILE A 33 5.27 8.68 13.93
C ILE A 33 6.52 9.18 13.20
N ILE A 34 6.73 10.50 13.20
CA ILE A 34 7.88 11.10 12.54
C ILE A 34 9.18 10.59 13.16
N VAL A 35 9.28 10.58 14.50
CA VAL A 35 10.47 10.09 15.22
C VAL A 35 10.72 8.61 14.94
N SER A 36 9.69 7.78 14.97
CA SER A 36 9.77 6.35 14.67
C SER A 36 10.32 6.07 13.28
N ILE A 37 9.79 6.76 12.27
CA ILE A 37 10.22 6.60 10.88
C ILE A 37 11.66 7.10 10.74
N MET A 38 11.94 8.33 11.16
CA MET A 38 13.27 8.93 11.04
C MET A 38 14.35 8.14 11.76
N ALA A 39 14.09 7.63 12.96
CA ALA A 39 15.06 6.83 13.71
C ALA A 39 15.52 5.60 12.92
N LYS A 40 14.59 4.91 12.23
CA LYS A 40 14.94 3.76 11.39
C LYS A 40 15.71 4.17 10.13
N LYS A 41 15.36 5.30 9.50
CA LYS A 41 16.02 5.80 8.28
C LYS A 41 17.44 6.29 8.54
N VAL A 42 17.65 6.95 9.68
CA VAL A 42 18.98 7.33 10.15
C VAL A 42 19.80 6.09 10.49
N ALA A 43 19.21 5.11 11.19
CA ALA A 43 19.91 3.87 11.56
C ALA A 43 20.30 3.02 10.34
N SER A 44 19.53 3.06 9.24
CA SER A 44 19.88 2.39 7.99
C SER A 44 20.88 3.17 7.13
N GLY A 45 21.21 4.40 7.49
CA GLY A 45 22.15 5.26 6.75
C GLY A 45 21.58 5.76 5.42
N ASP A 46 20.25 5.96 5.34
CA ASP A 46 19.60 6.44 4.12
C ASP A 46 20.03 7.89 3.82
N THR A 47 20.52 8.15 2.60
CA THR A 47 20.89 9.51 2.16
C THR A 47 19.74 10.24 1.46
N HIS A 48 18.86 9.49 0.80
CA HIS A 48 17.72 10.01 0.05
C HIS A 48 16.44 9.30 0.45
N LEU A 49 15.34 10.04 0.55
CA LEU A 49 14.06 9.53 1.02
C LEU A 49 12.89 10.14 0.25
N VAL A 50 11.93 9.29 -0.13
CA VAL A 50 10.61 9.74 -0.58
C VAL A 50 9.59 9.40 0.50
N LEU A 51 8.78 10.37 0.90
CA LEU A 51 7.71 10.21 1.89
C LEU A 51 6.35 10.39 1.23
N ASP A 52 5.58 9.30 1.15
CA ASP A 52 4.18 9.30 0.68
C ASP A 52 3.24 9.61 1.86
N ILE A 53 2.47 10.70 1.73
CA ILE A 53 1.51 11.16 2.75
C ILE A 53 0.10 11.16 2.13
N PRO A 54 -0.61 10.02 2.16
CA PRO A 54 -1.97 9.95 1.67
C PRO A 54 -2.94 10.63 2.65
N VAL A 55 -3.76 11.53 2.13
CA VAL A 55 -4.77 12.30 2.86
C VAL A 55 -6.16 11.87 2.45
N GLY A 56 -7.03 11.56 3.39
CA GLY A 56 -8.40 11.16 3.08
C GLY A 56 -9.24 10.91 4.32
N GLN A 57 -10.57 11.03 4.17
CA GLN A 57 -11.53 10.96 5.27
C GLN A 57 -11.44 9.68 6.10
N THR A 58 -11.07 8.56 5.48
CA THR A 58 -10.95 7.25 6.14
C THR A 58 -9.50 6.86 6.41
N LEU A 59 -8.54 7.78 6.27
CA LEU A 59 -7.12 7.52 6.46
C LEU A 59 -6.63 8.08 7.80
N LYS A 60 -5.37 7.79 8.13
CA LYS A 60 -4.71 8.28 9.35
C LYS A 60 -4.59 9.80 9.36
N ILE A 61 -4.34 10.41 8.19
CA ILE A 61 -4.28 11.85 8.01
C ILE A 61 -5.53 12.24 7.21
N GLN A 62 -6.43 12.97 7.85
CA GLN A 62 -7.75 13.30 7.26
C GLN A 62 -7.76 14.69 6.61
N HIS A 63 -6.87 15.59 7.05
CA HIS A 63 -6.84 16.96 6.59
C HIS A 63 -5.47 17.32 6.02
N PHE A 64 -5.47 18.08 4.91
CA PHE A 64 -4.24 18.56 4.28
C PHE A 64 -3.38 19.42 5.21
N LYS A 65 -4.02 20.21 6.09
CA LYS A 65 -3.32 21.03 7.08
C LYS A 65 -2.44 20.20 8.03
N ASP A 66 -2.91 19.01 8.41
CA ASP A 66 -2.14 18.09 9.24
C ASP A 66 -0.98 17.50 8.44
N ALA A 67 -1.23 17.11 7.19
CA ALA A 67 -0.20 16.61 6.27
C ALA A 67 0.93 17.63 6.06
N GLU A 68 0.60 18.91 5.87
CA GLU A 68 1.59 19.99 5.74
C GLU A 68 2.40 20.19 7.02
N THR A 69 1.76 20.07 8.19
CA THR A 69 2.44 20.17 9.48
C THR A 69 3.43 19.02 9.67
N ILE A 70 3.00 17.80 9.34
CA ILE A 70 3.85 16.61 9.35
C ILE A 70 5.02 16.78 8.39
N ALA A 71 4.75 17.23 7.16
CA ALA A 71 5.76 17.43 6.13
C ALA A 71 6.84 18.42 6.60
N LYS A 72 6.47 19.57 7.17
CA LYS A 72 7.42 20.57 7.71
C LYS A 72 8.32 19.98 8.80
N LYS A 73 7.75 19.24 9.74
CA LYS A 73 8.51 18.58 10.82
C LYS A 73 9.45 17.51 10.27
N PHE A 74 8.98 16.73 9.29
CA PHE A 74 9.77 15.69 8.65
C PHE A 74 10.96 16.27 7.87
N THR A 75 10.74 17.31 7.06
CA THR A 75 11.81 18.02 6.34
C THR A 75 12.81 18.65 7.30
N PHE A 76 12.35 19.24 8.41
CA PHE A 76 13.22 19.80 9.43
C PHE A 76 14.17 18.75 10.02
N LEU A 77 13.65 17.57 10.38
CA LEU A 77 14.46 16.48 10.92
C LEU A 77 15.37 15.86 9.86
N ALA A 78 14.88 15.62 8.64
CA ALA A 78 15.69 15.08 7.55
C ALA A 78 16.92 15.95 7.28
N LYS A 79 16.76 17.28 7.26
CA LYS A 79 17.88 18.22 7.12
C LYS A 79 18.90 18.12 8.26
N LYS A 80 18.47 17.86 9.50
CA LYS A 80 19.38 17.69 10.64
C LYS A 80 20.22 16.41 10.55
N PHE A 81 19.73 15.40 9.85
CA PHE A 81 20.43 14.14 9.63
C PHE A 81 21.05 14.03 8.24
N HIS A 82 21.10 15.12 7.46
CA HIS A 82 21.65 15.15 6.11
C HIS A 82 20.98 14.14 5.16
N ILE A 83 19.65 14.01 5.27
CA ILE A 83 18.84 13.18 4.39
C ILE A 83 18.04 14.10 3.45
N ASP A 84 18.24 13.93 2.15
CA ASP A 84 17.47 14.63 1.12
C ASP A 84 16.11 13.99 0.96
N VAL A 85 15.05 14.77 1.17
CA VAL A 85 13.68 14.25 1.24
C VAL A 85 12.76 14.90 0.20
N ALA A 86 12.04 14.07 -0.55
CA ALA A 86 10.91 14.49 -1.37
C ALA A 86 9.62 14.01 -0.72
N ILE A 87 8.74 14.95 -0.39
CA ILE A 87 7.45 14.65 0.23
C ILE A 87 6.36 14.71 -0.82
N ASP A 88 5.49 13.71 -0.81
CA ASP A 88 4.34 13.61 -1.70
C ASP A 88 3.05 13.56 -0.90
N ILE A 89 2.39 14.72 -0.77
CA ILE A 89 1.06 14.81 -0.17
C ILE A 89 0.02 14.60 -1.28
N ASN A 90 -0.84 13.60 -1.14
CA ASN A 90 -1.82 13.25 -2.16
C ASN A 90 -3.19 12.89 -1.56
N GLU A 91 -4.26 13.29 -2.23
CA GLU A 91 -5.61 12.84 -1.86
C GLU A 91 -5.78 11.35 -2.23
N THR A 92 -6.22 10.54 -1.28
CA THR A 92 -6.47 9.11 -1.47
C THR A 92 -7.88 8.77 -1.00
N ARG A 93 -8.76 8.48 -1.97
CA ARG A 93 -10.16 8.12 -1.73
C ARG A 93 -10.38 6.61 -1.65
N GLU A 94 -9.53 5.82 -2.30
CA GLU A 94 -9.61 4.35 -2.34
C GLU A 94 -8.22 3.71 -2.45
N SER A 95 -8.14 2.39 -2.31
CA SER A 95 -6.90 1.64 -2.52
C SER A 95 -6.38 1.81 -3.96
N ALA A 96 -5.07 1.93 -4.14
CA ALA A 96 -4.48 2.01 -5.48
C ALA A 96 -4.57 0.66 -6.23
N GLY A 97 -4.46 -0.45 -5.49
CA GLY A 97 -4.71 -1.80 -5.97
C GLY A 97 -6.18 -2.22 -5.91
N ARG A 98 -6.45 -3.42 -6.42
CA ARG A 98 -7.73 -4.13 -6.30
C ARG A 98 -7.70 -5.15 -5.15
N GLY A 99 -6.55 -5.73 -4.86
CA GLY A 99 -6.34 -6.68 -3.77
C GLY A 99 -6.10 -5.99 -2.43
N ILE A 100 -6.76 -6.48 -1.38
CA ILE A 100 -6.47 -6.15 0.02
C ILE A 100 -6.23 -7.47 0.76
N GLY A 101 -5.09 -7.59 1.44
CA GLY A 101 -4.62 -8.80 2.09
C GLY A 101 -3.37 -9.38 1.41
N PRO A 102 -2.50 -10.10 2.14
CA PRO A 102 -1.11 -10.32 1.72
C PRO A 102 -0.94 -10.97 0.34
N THR A 103 -1.65 -12.07 0.06
CA THR A 103 -1.57 -12.75 -1.23
C THR A 103 -2.18 -11.92 -2.37
N LEU A 104 -3.27 -11.20 -2.11
CA LEU A 104 -3.94 -10.38 -3.11
C LEU A 104 -3.13 -9.12 -3.47
N GLU A 105 -2.50 -8.48 -2.48
CA GLU A 105 -1.62 -7.33 -2.69
C GLU A 105 -0.34 -7.75 -3.43
N ALA A 106 0.26 -8.89 -3.06
CA ALA A 106 1.43 -9.42 -3.77
C ALA A 106 1.09 -9.76 -5.23
N ARG A 107 -0.12 -10.26 -5.49
CA ARG A 107 -0.62 -10.51 -6.85
C ARG A 107 -0.72 -9.21 -7.65
N ASP A 108 -1.32 -8.16 -7.09
CA ASP A 108 -1.42 -6.85 -7.75
C ASP A 108 -0.03 -6.27 -8.10
N VAL A 109 0.93 -6.38 -7.18
CA VAL A 109 2.32 -5.93 -7.41
C VAL A 109 2.98 -6.72 -8.55
N LEU A 110 2.85 -8.05 -8.56
CA LEU A 110 3.39 -8.86 -9.65
C LEU A 110 2.70 -8.55 -10.98
N GLN A 111 1.38 -8.34 -10.99
CA GLN A 111 0.67 -7.93 -12.21
C GLN A 111 1.22 -6.62 -12.80
N VAL A 112 1.57 -5.64 -11.95
CA VAL A 112 2.20 -4.40 -12.40
C VAL A 112 3.58 -4.66 -12.98
N LEU A 113 4.44 -5.39 -12.25
CA LEU A 113 5.80 -5.69 -12.68
C LEU A 113 5.86 -6.55 -13.95
N GLU A 114 4.92 -7.47 -14.11
CA GLU A 114 4.78 -8.35 -15.28
C GLU A 114 4.10 -7.67 -16.46
N GLN A 115 3.66 -6.41 -16.30
CA GLN A 115 2.87 -5.69 -17.31
C GLN A 115 1.62 -6.49 -17.74
N HIS A 116 1.01 -7.20 -16.78
CA HIS A 116 -0.18 -8.00 -17.02
C HIS A 116 -1.33 -7.11 -17.51
N LYS A 117 -2.22 -7.67 -18.34
CA LYS A 117 -3.37 -6.94 -18.92
C LYS A 117 -4.35 -6.42 -17.87
N ASP A 118 -4.51 -7.17 -16.77
CA ASP A 118 -5.47 -6.89 -15.71
C ASP A 118 -4.86 -6.12 -14.53
N ARG A 119 -3.65 -5.56 -14.71
CA ARG A 119 -2.92 -4.88 -13.63
C ARG A 119 -3.65 -3.61 -13.17
N PRO A 120 -3.58 -3.28 -11.87
CA PRO A 120 -4.15 -2.04 -11.35
C PRO A 120 -3.35 -0.82 -11.81
N LEU A 121 -3.89 -0.07 -12.79
CA LEU A 121 -3.23 1.12 -13.34
C LEU A 121 -3.02 2.24 -12.31
N ALA A 122 -3.90 2.39 -11.32
CA ALA A 122 -3.71 3.38 -10.25
C ALA A 122 -2.51 3.03 -9.34
N LEU A 123 -2.28 1.73 -9.08
CA LEU A 123 -1.09 1.26 -8.37
C LEU A 123 0.17 1.50 -9.20
N GLU A 124 0.13 1.20 -10.50
CA GLU A 124 1.24 1.49 -11.43
C GLU A 124 1.59 2.99 -11.43
N ALA A 125 0.59 3.86 -11.64
CA ALA A 125 0.79 5.30 -11.67
C ALA A 125 1.38 5.83 -10.36
N LYS A 126 0.86 5.36 -9.21
CA LYS A 126 1.42 5.72 -7.89
C LYS A 126 2.86 5.23 -7.73
N ALA A 127 3.17 4.00 -8.12
CA ALA A 127 4.51 3.44 -8.03
C ALA A 127 5.51 4.20 -8.91
N LEU A 128 5.13 4.53 -10.16
CA LEU A 128 5.96 5.32 -11.07
C LEU A 128 6.21 6.73 -10.55
N ARG A 129 5.19 7.39 -10.01
CA ARG A 129 5.30 8.72 -9.42
C ARG A 129 6.27 8.75 -8.23
N LEU A 130 6.19 7.76 -7.32
CA LEU A 130 7.06 7.68 -6.15
C LEU A 130 8.50 7.28 -6.54
N ALA A 131 8.65 6.29 -7.43
CA ALA A 131 9.96 5.88 -7.94
C ALA A 131 10.63 7.02 -8.71
N GLY A 132 9.86 7.76 -9.50
CA GLY A 132 10.34 8.91 -10.26
C GLY A 132 10.86 10.02 -9.36
N LYS A 133 10.16 10.36 -8.28
CA LYS A 133 10.66 11.31 -7.26
C LYS A 133 11.98 10.86 -6.66
N LEU A 134 12.13 9.58 -6.33
CA LEU A 134 13.37 9.04 -5.77
C LEU A 134 14.51 9.10 -6.79
N LEU A 135 14.25 8.72 -8.03
CA LEU A 135 15.25 8.80 -9.10
C LEU A 135 15.68 10.24 -9.36
N SER A 136 14.73 11.18 -9.44
CA SER A 136 15.05 12.61 -9.60
C SER A 136 15.90 13.15 -8.46
N LEU A 137 15.63 12.75 -7.21
CA LEU A 137 16.49 13.09 -6.08
C LEU A 137 17.91 12.57 -6.29
N CYS A 138 18.08 11.28 -6.62
CA CYS A 138 19.41 10.70 -6.81
C CYS A 138 20.14 11.25 -8.05
N PHE A 139 19.41 11.64 -9.09
CA PHE A 139 20.00 12.22 -10.31
C PHE A 139 20.50 13.63 -10.11
N ALA A 140 19.87 14.42 -9.23
CA ALA A 140 20.38 15.74 -8.85
C ALA A 140 21.80 15.68 -8.26
N ASP A 141 22.13 14.56 -7.60
CA ASP A 141 23.44 14.32 -7.00
C ASP A 141 24.42 13.56 -7.93
N THR A 142 23.98 13.21 -9.14
CA THR A 142 24.80 12.43 -10.09
C THR A 142 25.23 13.29 -11.28
N PRO A 143 26.53 13.61 -11.39
CA PRO A 143 27.03 14.41 -12.51
C PRO A 143 26.66 13.83 -13.88
N GLY A 144 26.06 14.66 -14.74
CA GLY A 144 25.64 14.30 -16.10
C GLY A 144 24.30 13.58 -16.20
N LYS A 145 23.48 13.59 -15.14
CA LYS A 145 22.12 13.01 -15.12
C LYS A 145 21.05 13.99 -14.64
N GLU A 146 21.41 15.24 -14.41
CA GLU A 146 20.57 16.25 -13.78
C GLU A 146 19.28 16.53 -14.58
N ASP A 147 19.35 16.41 -15.90
CA ASP A 147 18.23 16.64 -16.83
C ASP A 147 17.33 15.40 -17.03
N LEU A 148 17.64 14.25 -16.42
CA LEU A 148 16.83 13.05 -16.58
C LEU A 148 15.51 13.17 -15.80
N ALA A 149 14.40 13.02 -16.52
CA ALA A 149 13.09 12.91 -15.91
C ALA A 149 12.93 11.56 -15.18
N GLY A 150 12.97 11.57 -13.85
CA GLY A 150 12.94 10.37 -13.03
C GLY A 150 11.72 9.48 -13.28
N GLU A 151 10.54 10.06 -13.52
CA GLU A 151 9.32 9.29 -13.81
C GLU A 151 9.39 8.59 -15.19
N GLU A 152 9.99 9.23 -16.19
CA GLU A 152 10.18 8.61 -17.51
C GLU A 152 11.15 7.44 -17.43
N VAL A 153 12.25 7.61 -16.69
CA VAL A 153 13.20 6.51 -16.42
C VAL A 153 12.53 5.38 -15.65
N ALA A 154 11.74 5.67 -14.61
CA ALA A 154 10.98 4.65 -13.87
C ALA A 154 10.03 3.88 -14.80
N ARG A 155 9.35 4.59 -15.70
CA ARG A 155 8.43 4.01 -16.69
C ARG A 155 9.17 3.11 -17.67
N GLU A 156 10.32 3.56 -18.19
CA GLU A 156 11.16 2.74 -19.06
C GLU A 156 11.63 1.46 -18.33
N MET A 157 12.07 1.57 -17.07
CA MET A 157 12.50 0.41 -16.28
C MET A 157 11.37 -0.59 -16.01
N LEU A 158 10.13 -0.10 -15.84
CA LEU A 158 8.96 -0.95 -15.70
C LEU A 158 8.62 -1.66 -17.02
N VAL A 159 8.44 -0.90 -18.11
CA VAL A 159 8.00 -1.41 -19.41
C VAL A 159 9.05 -2.35 -20.04
N SER A 160 10.34 -2.06 -19.87
CA SER A 160 11.43 -2.92 -20.35
C SER A 160 11.61 -4.21 -19.56
N GLY A 161 10.90 -4.38 -18.43
CA GLY A 161 11.03 -5.56 -17.55
C GLY A 161 12.26 -5.53 -16.63
N LYS A 162 13.08 -4.48 -16.68
CA LYS A 162 14.24 -4.31 -15.76
C LYS A 162 13.80 -4.31 -14.29
N ALA A 163 12.66 -3.68 -13.98
CA ALA A 163 12.09 -3.67 -12.63
C ALA A 163 11.68 -5.08 -12.16
N LEU A 164 11.03 -5.88 -13.02
CA LEU A 164 10.67 -7.27 -12.73
C LEU A 164 11.92 -8.13 -12.52
N ALA A 165 12.92 -8.02 -13.39
CA ALA A 165 14.18 -8.74 -13.26
C ALA A 165 14.83 -8.45 -11.90
N LYS A 166 14.86 -7.18 -11.48
CA LYS A 166 15.41 -6.78 -10.19
C LYS A 166 14.60 -7.32 -9.01
N MET A 167 13.27 -7.33 -9.12
CA MET A 167 12.42 -7.94 -8.10
C MET A 167 12.70 -9.45 -7.97
N ARG A 168 12.89 -10.17 -9.08
CA ARG A 168 13.23 -11.60 -9.07
C ARG A 168 14.58 -11.87 -8.40
N GLU A 169 15.57 -11.00 -8.61
CA GLU A 169 16.83 -11.06 -7.84
C GLU A 169 16.60 -10.91 -6.33
N ILE A 170 15.75 -9.96 -5.91
CA ILE A 170 15.40 -9.75 -4.50
C ILE A 170 14.70 -10.99 -3.92
N ILE A 171 13.70 -11.52 -4.62
CA ILE A 171 12.96 -12.73 -4.21
C ILE A 171 13.94 -13.89 -4.01
N LYS A 172 14.84 -14.13 -4.97
CA LYS A 172 15.85 -15.19 -4.87
C LYS A 172 16.79 -14.97 -3.69
N ALA A 173 17.29 -13.74 -3.51
CA ALA A 173 18.19 -13.40 -2.41
C ALA A 173 17.54 -13.58 -1.02
N GLN A 174 16.21 -13.48 -0.96
CA GLN A 174 15.41 -13.66 0.27
C GLN A 174 14.83 -15.07 0.42
N GLY A 175 15.27 -16.03 -0.41
CA GLY A 175 14.88 -17.44 -0.31
C GLY A 175 13.52 -17.79 -0.91
N GLY A 176 12.90 -16.87 -1.66
CA GLY A 176 11.68 -17.15 -2.42
C GLY A 176 11.97 -17.73 -3.81
N ASP A 177 10.90 -18.15 -4.49
CA ASP A 177 10.97 -18.63 -5.87
C ASP A 177 10.95 -17.45 -6.87
N PRO A 178 12.06 -17.16 -7.59
CA PRO A 178 12.10 -16.06 -8.56
C PRO A 178 11.26 -16.32 -9.82
N ALA A 179 10.81 -17.55 -10.06
CA ALA A 179 9.91 -17.88 -11.16
C ALA A 179 8.43 -17.69 -10.80
N VAL A 180 8.13 -17.20 -9.59
CA VAL A 180 6.74 -16.93 -9.19
C VAL A 180 6.07 -15.91 -10.11
N HIS A 181 4.86 -16.25 -10.52
CA HIS A 181 3.99 -15.44 -11.37
C HIS A 181 2.72 -15.03 -10.62
N CYS A 182 2.08 -13.93 -11.05
CA CYS A 182 0.89 -13.42 -10.36
C CYS A 182 -0.26 -14.44 -10.27
N ASP A 183 -0.45 -15.29 -11.29
CA ASP A 183 -1.50 -16.32 -11.34
C ASP A 183 -1.29 -17.46 -10.33
N GLN A 184 -0.06 -17.68 -9.88
CA GLN A 184 0.29 -18.71 -8.90
C GLN A 184 -0.04 -18.27 -7.46
N LEU A 185 -0.25 -16.96 -7.23
CA LEU A 185 -0.60 -16.42 -5.92
C LEU A 185 -2.09 -16.59 -5.64
N ILE A 186 -2.50 -17.78 -5.20
CA ILE A 186 -3.91 -18.17 -5.05
C ILE A 186 -4.47 -17.75 -3.67
N PRO A 187 -5.56 -16.96 -3.61
CA PRO A 187 -6.26 -16.59 -2.37
C PRO A 187 -6.93 -17.76 -1.66
N GLY A 188 -7.61 -17.47 -0.56
CA GLY A 188 -8.28 -18.44 0.29
C GLY A 188 -9.28 -19.31 -0.46
N LYS A 189 -9.37 -20.59 -0.07
CA LYS A 189 -10.26 -21.58 -0.70
C LYS A 189 -11.72 -21.15 -0.63
N TYR A 190 -12.14 -20.58 0.50
CA TYR A 190 -13.52 -20.14 0.69
C TYR A 190 -13.64 -18.72 0.18
N ARG A 191 -14.63 -18.50 -0.70
CA ARG A 191 -14.91 -17.18 -1.27
C ARG A 191 -16.39 -16.85 -1.24
N ARG A 192 -16.71 -15.57 -1.10
CA ARG A 192 -18.08 -15.04 -1.22
C ARG A 192 -18.07 -13.72 -1.98
N GLU A 193 -18.95 -13.62 -2.97
CA GLU A 193 -19.17 -12.39 -3.72
C GLU A 193 -20.16 -11.50 -2.99
N ALA A 194 -19.79 -10.23 -2.80
CA ALA A 194 -20.68 -9.17 -2.38
C ALA A 194 -21.31 -8.54 -3.62
N ARG A 195 -22.65 -8.52 -3.70
CA ARG A 195 -23.37 -8.02 -4.88
C ARG A 195 -24.14 -6.74 -4.59
N ALA A 196 -24.23 -5.88 -5.60
CA ALA A 196 -24.98 -4.63 -5.54
C ALA A 196 -26.48 -4.91 -5.32
N GLN A 197 -27.10 -4.20 -4.38
CA GLN A 197 -28.52 -4.38 -4.03
C GLN A 197 -29.46 -3.59 -4.95
N HIS A 198 -28.95 -2.52 -5.54
CA HIS A 198 -29.62 -1.64 -6.49
C HIS A 198 -28.61 -1.13 -7.53
N ALA A 199 -29.12 -0.63 -8.65
CA ALA A 199 -28.30 0.02 -9.67
C ALA A 199 -27.94 1.44 -9.24
N GLY A 200 -26.80 1.95 -9.70
CA GLY A 200 -26.35 3.31 -9.43
C GLY A 200 -24.87 3.50 -9.71
N LYS A 201 -24.30 4.59 -9.20
CA LYS A 201 -22.87 4.90 -9.27
C LYS A 201 -22.23 4.76 -7.91
N ILE A 202 -21.07 4.11 -7.85
CA ILE A 202 -20.29 4.00 -6.61
C ILE A 202 -19.70 5.37 -6.29
N ASN A 203 -20.22 6.02 -5.24
CA ASN A 203 -19.77 7.37 -4.85
C ASN A 203 -18.75 7.36 -3.71
N ARG A 204 -18.68 6.25 -2.94
CA ARG A 204 -17.81 6.12 -1.77
C ARG A 204 -17.37 4.67 -1.56
N LEU A 205 -16.10 4.55 -1.18
CA LEU A 205 -15.44 3.34 -0.68
C LEU A 205 -14.83 3.64 0.68
N ASN A 206 -15.16 2.85 1.70
CA ASN A 206 -14.71 3.11 3.06
C ASN A 206 -13.51 2.22 3.46
N ASN A 207 -12.29 2.77 3.40
CA ASN A 207 -11.07 2.01 3.66
C ASN A 207 -10.96 1.48 5.11
N GLN A 208 -11.58 2.14 6.09
CA GLN A 208 -11.60 1.66 7.48
C GLN A 208 -12.46 0.39 7.59
N GLN A 209 -13.64 0.40 6.99
CA GLN A 209 -14.52 -0.78 6.98
C GLN A 209 -13.90 -1.92 6.18
N ILE A 210 -13.25 -1.64 5.05
CA ILE A 210 -12.45 -2.63 4.30
C ILE A 210 -11.43 -3.31 5.22
N THR A 211 -10.69 -2.52 6.00
CA THR A 211 -9.67 -3.03 6.93
C THR A 211 -10.30 -3.91 8.01
N VAL A 212 -11.42 -3.49 8.60
CA VAL A 212 -12.15 -4.28 9.61
C VAL A 212 -12.59 -5.62 9.03
N ILE A 213 -13.22 -5.62 7.85
CA ILE A 213 -13.68 -6.85 7.18
C ILE A 213 -12.50 -7.77 6.85
N CYS A 214 -11.39 -7.24 6.33
CA CYS A 214 -10.20 -8.05 6.04
C CYS A 214 -9.58 -8.66 7.30
N ARG A 215 -9.59 -7.95 8.44
CA ARG A 215 -9.15 -8.51 9.73
C ARG A 215 -10.02 -9.67 10.18
N ILE A 216 -11.35 -9.55 10.05
CA ILE A 216 -12.30 -10.64 10.36
C ILE A 216 -12.02 -11.85 9.46
N LEU A 217 -11.80 -11.63 8.16
CA LEU A 217 -11.44 -12.69 7.20
C LEU A 217 -10.16 -13.44 7.57
N GLY A 218 -9.25 -12.79 8.30
CA GLY A 218 -8.03 -13.38 8.85
C GLY A 218 -6.73 -12.64 8.52
N CYS A 219 -6.79 -11.51 7.83
CA CYS A 219 -5.61 -10.70 7.56
C CYS A 219 -5.02 -10.11 8.85
N PRO A 220 -3.69 -9.94 8.94
CA PRO A 220 -2.68 -10.38 7.96
C PRO A 220 -2.13 -11.80 8.22
N THR A 221 -2.51 -12.45 9.32
CA THR A 221 -1.96 -13.75 9.73
C THR A 221 -2.29 -14.85 8.73
N ASP A 222 -3.53 -14.93 8.27
CA ASP A 222 -3.90 -15.73 7.11
C ASP A 222 -3.52 -14.95 5.85
N LYS A 223 -2.38 -15.31 5.25
CA LYS A 223 -1.87 -14.65 4.04
C LYS A 223 -2.82 -14.76 2.86
N LYS A 224 -3.62 -15.82 2.80
CA LYS A 224 -4.57 -16.10 1.72
C LYS A 224 -5.93 -15.42 1.93
N ALA A 225 -6.22 -14.95 3.14
CA ALA A 225 -7.41 -14.15 3.40
C ALA A 225 -7.29 -12.75 2.79
N GLY A 226 -8.43 -12.15 2.50
CA GLY A 226 -8.48 -10.79 1.98
C GLY A 226 -9.71 -10.49 1.15
N MET A 227 -9.75 -9.31 0.56
CA MET A 227 -10.84 -8.84 -0.28
C MET A 227 -10.30 -8.35 -1.62
N TYR A 228 -10.95 -8.74 -2.70
CA TYR A 228 -10.68 -8.25 -4.03
C TYR A 228 -11.79 -7.28 -4.46
N LEU A 229 -11.44 -6.04 -4.82
CA LEU A 229 -12.37 -5.03 -5.30
C LEU A 229 -12.63 -5.23 -6.80
N ASN A 230 -13.79 -5.82 -7.10
CA ASN A 230 -14.23 -6.02 -8.48
C ASN A 230 -14.63 -4.67 -9.11
N ARG A 231 -15.24 -3.78 -8.33
CA ARG A 231 -15.64 -2.44 -8.73
C ARG A 231 -14.89 -1.37 -7.95
N LYS A 232 -14.50 -0.30 -8.62
CA LYS A 232 -13.80 0.85 -8.04
C LYS A 232 -14.74 2.05 -7.90
N LEU A 233 -14.22 3.08 -7.24
CA LEU A 233 -14.92 4.35 -7.11
C LEU A 233 -15.32 4.91 -8.49
N ASP A 234 -16.43 5.62 -8.54
CA ASP A 234 -16.97 6.25 -9.74
C ASP A 234 -17.46 5.31 -10.86
N GLU A 235 -17.34 3.98 -10.70
CA GLU A 235 -17.93 3.00 -11.61
C GLU A 235 -19.47 2.94 -11.46
N ARG A 236 -20.17 2.71 -12.58
CA ARG A 236 -21.60 2.38 -12.59
C ARG A 236 -21.79 0.88 -12.40
N VAL A 237 -22.80 0.52 -11.62
CA VAL A 237 -23.15 -0.88 -11.32
C VAL A 237 -24.65 -1.09 -11.47
N ASP A 238 -25.02 -2.26 -11.96
CA ASP A 238 -26.41 -2.72 -11.98
C ASP A 238 -26.73 -3.57 -10.75
N LYS A 239 -28.02 -3.75 -10.46
CA LYS A 239 -28.44 -4.67 -9.39
C LYS A 239 -27.92 -6.08 -9.68
N GLY A 240 -27.20 -6.65 -8.72
CA GLY A 240 -26.63 -7.99 -8.81
C GLY A 240 -25.17 -8.01 -9.27
N ASP A 241 -24.60 -6.90 -9.73
CA ASP A 241 -23.17 -6.80 -10.06
C ASP A 241 -22.29 -7.14 -8.85
N ILE A 242 -21.17 -7.81 -9.11
CA ILE A 242 -20.19 -8.14 -8.05
C ILE A 242 -19.40 -6.88 -7.72
N LEU A 243 -19.55 -6.38 -6.49
CA LEU A 243 -18.81 -5.23 -5.97
C LEU A 243 -17.40 -5.65 -5.50
N CYS A 244 -17.35 -6.68 -4.68
CA CYS A 244 -16.10 -7.27 -4.21
C CYS A 244 -16.24 -8.77 -3.96
N THR A 245 -15.10 -9.44 -3.90
CA THR A 245 -14.99 -10.86 -3.57
C THR A 245 -14.18 -11.02 -2.29
N LEU A 246 -14.79 -11.62 -1.27
CA LEU A 246 -14.17 -11.92 0.01
C LEU A 246 -13.52 -13.30 -0.04
N TYR A 247 -12.33 -13.45 0.52
CA TYR A 247 -11.56 -14.69 0.59
C TYR A 247 -11.12 -14.98 2.02
N SER A 248 -11.19 -16.24 2.43
CA SER A 248 -10.63 -16.72 3.70
C SER A 248 -10.20 -18.18 3.59
N SER A 249 -9.23 -18.60 4.40
CA SER A 249 -8.92 -20.02 4.59
C SER A 249 -9.89 -20.71 5.58
N ASP A 250 -10.71 -19.94 6.30
CA ASP A 250 -11.68 -20.43 7.30
C ASP A 250 -13.13 -20.07 6.91
N PRO A 251 -14.03 -21.07 6.78
CA PRO A 251 -15.41 -20.80 6.38
C PRO A 251 -16.23 -20.05 7.45
N TYR A 252 -15.87 -20.14 8.74
CA TYR A 252 -16.54 -19.42 9.82
C TYR A 252 -16.20 -17.93 9.78
N ARG A 253 -14.91 -17.60 9.62
CA ARG A 253 -14.45 -16.21 9.43
C ARG A 253 -15.07 -15.57 8.20
N LEU A 254 -15.18 -16.31 7.09
CA LEU A 254 -15.86 -15.82 5.89
C LEU A 254 -17.34 -15.50 6.17
N ARG A 255 -18.04 -16.39 6.90
CA ARG A 255 -19.45 -16.18 7.26
C ARG A 255 -19.62 -14.95 8.14
N GLU A 256 -18.77 -14.80 9.16
CA GLU A 256 -18.78 -13.64 10.05
C GLU A 256 -18.55 -12.34 9.27
N ALA A 257 -17.52 -12.29 8.43
CA ALA A 257 -17.22 -11.13 7.60
C ALA A 257 -18.40 -10.71 6.70
N VAL A 258 -19.09 -11.69 6.10
CA VAL A 258 -20.28 -11.43 5.26
C VAL A 258 -21.42 -10.84 6.06
N GLU A 259 -21.64 -11.31 7.29
CA GLU A 259 -22.69 -10.79 8.17
C GLU A 259 -22.35 -9.38 8.65
N THR A 260 -21.11 -9.16 9.09
CA THR A 260 -20.63 -7.86 9.54
C THR A 260 -20.73 -6.81 8.42
N MET A 261 -20.39 -7.16 7.18
CA MET A 261 -20.45 -6.25 6.03
C MET A 261 -21.86 -5.74 5.72
N LYS A 262 -22.92 -6.44 6.14
CA LYS A 262 -24.30 -5.93 6.02
C LYS A 262 -24.55 -4.73 6.95
N ASN A 263 -23.90 -4.72 8.11
CA ASN A 263 -24.05 -3.69 9.14
C ASN A 263 -23.04 -2.53 8.94
N ILE A 264 -21.88 -2.80 8.34
CA ILE A 264 -20.86 -1.81 8.01
C ILE A 264 -20.57 -1.80 6.50
N PRO A 265 -21.39 -1.10 5.69
CA PRO A 265 -21.33 -1.20 4.24
C PRO A 265 -20.07 -0.55 3.67
N VAL A 266 -19.22 -1.37 3.05
CA VAL A 266 -17.96 -0.93 2.40
C VAL A 266 -18.20 0.04 1.24
N TYR A 267 -19.30 -0.13 0.52
CA TYR A 267 -19.68 0.65 -0.66
C TYR A 267 -20.90 1.53 -0.34
N SER A 268 -20.94 2.72 -0.94
CA SER A 268 -22.17 3.50 -1.08
C SER A 268 -22.47 3.67 -2.57
N ILE A 269 -23.73 3.43 -2.94
CA ILE A 269 -24.23 3.47 -4.32
C ILE A 269 -25.39 4.46 -4.34
N GLU A 270 -25.27 5.49 -5.17
CA GLU A 270 -26.28 6.52 -5.42
C GLU A 270 -26.87 6.42 -6.83
#